data_AF-A0A6H9FWE3-F1
#
_entry.id   AF-A0A6H9FWE3-F1
#
_cell.length_a   1.000
_cell.length_b   1.000
_cell.length_c   1.000
_cell.angle_alpha   90.00
_cell.angle_beta   90.00
_cell.angle_gamma   90.00
#
_symmetry.space_group_name_H-M   'P 1'
#
loop_
_entity.id
_entity.type
_entity.pdbx_description
1 polymer ?
#
loop_
_entity_poly.entity_id
_entity_poly.type
_entity_poly.pdbx_seq_one_letter_code
_entity_poly.pdbx_strand_id
1 'polypeptide(L)'
;MTKLILSSSFKRAFKIIIKSRPDLKSKIEAKLRLLAEDPYNPILRTHKLKGKLSGAWACSVEYDCRIVFCFEQNQETLQEEINLIDIGTHDQVY
;
A
#
# COMPACT_ATOMS: atom_id res chain seq x y z
N MET A 1 7.92 -13.24 5.39
CA MET A 1 7.42 -12.18 4.49
C MET A 1 5.95 -12.40 4.27
N THR A 2 5.14 -11.40 4.58
CA THR A 2 3.71 -11.36 4.32
C THR A 2 3.46 -11.23 2.83
N LYS A 3 2.51 -11.99 2.30
CA LYS A 3 2.19 -11.98 0.88
C LYS A 3 1.41 -10.70 0.53
N LEU A 4 1.82 -10.03 -0.55
CA LEU A 4 1.14 -8.86 -1.06
C LEU A 4 0.21 -9.24 -2.22
N ILE A 5 -1.07 -8.90 -2.10
CA ILE A 5 -2.07 -9.10 -3.15
C ILE A 5 -2.34 -7.75 -3.80
N LEU A 6 -2.14 -7.65 -5.11
CA LEU A 6 -2.30 -6.42 -5.87
C LEU A 6 -3.69 -6.37 -6.52
N SER A 7 -4.55 -5.48 -6.04
CA SER A 7 -5.85 -5.24 -6.68
C SER A 7 -5.70 -4.63 -8.08
N SER A 8 -6.78 -4.70 -8.87
CA SER A 8 -6.83 -4.09 -10.21
C SER A 8 -6.73 -2.56 -10.16
N SER A 9 -7.34 -1.91 -9.16
CA SER A 9 -7.24 -0.47 -8.90
C SER A 9 -5.79 -0.08 -8.61
N PHE A 10 -5.13 -0.76 -7.68
CA PHE A 10 -3.73 -0.50 -7.35
C PHE A 10 -2.83 -0.62 -8.59
N LYS A 11 -2.96 -1.70 -9.37
CA LYS A 11 -2.14 -1.91 -10.59
C LYS A 11 -2.33 -0.76 -11.59
N ARG A 12 -3.57 -0.30 -11.77
CA ARG A 12 -3.88 0.81 -12.67
C ARG A 12 -3.28 2.12 -12.18
N ALA A 13 -3.46 2.45 -10.90
CA ALA A 13 -2.95 3.69 -10.32
C ALA A 13 -1.42 3.72 -10.29
N PHE A 14 -0.80 2.60 -9.91
CA PHE A 14 0.66 2.41 -9.98
C PHE A 14 1.20 2.71 -11.37
N LYS A 15 0.56 2.19 -12.43
CA LYS A 15 0.97 2.44 -13.82
C LYS A 15 0.89 3.91 -14.20
N ILE A 16 -0.13 4.64 -13.73
CA ILE A 16 -0.30 6.08 -13.99
C ILE A 16 0.79 6.88 -13.26
N ILE A 17 1.07 6.54 -12.01
CA ILE A 17 2.10 7.20 -11.19
C ILE A 17 3.48 7.01 -11.81
N ILE A 18 3.89 5.77 -12.14
CA ILE A 18 5.23 5.54 -12.71
C ILE A 18 5.39 6.16 -14.11
N LYS A 19 4.29 6.37 -14.84
CA LYS A 19 4.32 7.04 -16.15
C LYS A 19 4.60 8.54 -16.00
N SER A 20 4.05 9.17 -14.95
CA SER A 20 4.22 10.61 -14.68
C SER A 20 5.45 10.92 -13.83
N ARG A 21 5.80 10.03 -12.89
CA ARG A 21 6.94 10.12 -11.97
C ARG A 21 7.71 8.80 -11.94
N PRO A 22 8.56 8.53 -12.95
CA PRO A 22 9.35 7.30 -13.02
C PRO A 22 10.32 7.12 -11.84
N ASP A 23 10.75 8.23 -11.23
CA ASP A 23 11.61 8.29 -10.03
C ASP A 23 10.97 7.61 -8.81
N LEU A 24 9.63 7.56 -8.74
CA LEU A 24 8.92 6.91 -7.65
C LEU A 24 8.96 5.39 -7.73
N LYS A 25 9.24 4.79 -8.90
CA LYS A 25 9.15 3.34 -9.08
C LYS A 25 10.02 2.58 -8.08
N SER A 26 11.30 2.93 -7.98
CA SER A 26 12.24 2.28 -7.06
C SER A 26 11.86 2.49 -5.59
N LYS A 27 11.34 3.68 -5.24
CA LYS A 27 10.87 4.00 -3.89
C LYS A 27 9.64 3.17 -3.52
N ILE A 28 8.67 3.06 -4.43
CA ILE A 28 7.46 2.23 -4.23
C ILE A 28 7.87 0.77 -4.04
N GLU A 29 8.73 0.23 -4.90
CA GLU A 29 9.21 -1.15 -4.78
C GLU A 29 9.93 -1.41 -3.45
N ALA A 30 10.78 -0.48 -3.00
CA ALA A 30 11.45 -0.59 -1.70
C ALA A 30 10.45 -0.59 -0.54
N LYS A 31 9.43 0.26 -0.60
CA LYS A 31 8.38 0.33 0.42
C LYS A 31 7.49 -0.91 0.42
N LEU A 32 7.19 -1.48 -0.74
CA LEU A 32 6.47 -2.75 -0.84
C LEU A 32 7.27 -3.90 -0.24
N ARG A 33 8.58 -3.98 -0.50
CA ARG A 33 9.44 -4.98 0.14
C ARG A 33 9.43 -4.82 1.67
N LEU A 34 9.60 -3.60 2.16
CA LEU A 34 9.56 -3.33 3.60
C LEU A 34 8.19 -3.65 4.21
N LEU A 35 7.10 -3.34 3.51
CA LEU A 35 5.73 -3.66 3.94
C LEU A 35 5.50 -5.19 4.03
N ALA A 36 6.08 -5.97 3.13
CA ALA A 36 6.03 -7.43 3.16
C ALA A 36 6.92 -8.02 4.27
N GLU A 37 7.97 -7.32 4.71
CA GLU A 37 8.85 -7.77 5.79
C GLU A 37 8.30 -7.39 7.18
N ASP A 38 7.96 -6.13 7.35
CA ASP A 38 7.47 -5.54 8.59
C ASP A 38 6.48 -4.40 8.29
N PRO A 39 5.16 -4.68 8.28
CA PRO A 39 4.16 -3.67 7.96
C PRO A 39 4.00 -2.57 9.04
N TYR A 40 4.55 -2.80 10.24
CA TYR A 40 4.54 -1.85 11.36
C TYR A 40 5.83 -1.05 11.46
N ASN A 41 6.73 -1.19 10.48
CA ASN A 41 8.00 -0.49 10.48
C ASN A 41 7.77 1.04 10.54
N PRO A 42 8.42 1.78 11.48
CA PRO A 42 8.22 3.22 11.61
C PRO A 42 8.52 4.02 10.32
N ILE A 43 9.40 3.51 9.45
CA ILE A 43 9.73 4.11 8.16
C ILE A 43 8.52 4.16 7.20
N LEU A 44 7.57 3.24 7.35
CA LEU A 44 6.34 3.19 6.56
C LEU A 44 5.33 4.26 7.02
N ARG A 45 5.43 4.73 8.27
CA ARG A 45 4.42 5.63 8.89
C ARG A 45 3.00 5.09 8.73
N THR A 46 2.87 3.77 8.90
CA THR A 46 1.61 3.05 8.77
C THR A 46 0.58 3.56 9.78
N HIS A 47 -0.62 3.90 9.31
CA HIS A 47 -1.71 4.36 10.17
C HIS A 47 -3.06 3.88 9.63
N LYS A 48 -4.02 3.69 10.55
CA LYS A 48 -5.39 3.34 10.20
C LYS A 48 -6.10 4.53 9.56
N LEU A 49 -6.80 4.25 8.47
CA LEU A 49 -7.72 5.19 7.85
C LEU A 49 -9.01 5.27 8.68
N LYS A 50 -9.68 6.42 8.61
CA LYS A 50 -10.94 6.71 9.34
C LYS A 50 -12.05 7.04 8.34
N GLY A 51 -13.29 7.09 8.81
CA GLY A 51 -14.45 7.46 7.99
C GLY A 51 -14.89 6.32 7.06
N LYS A 52 -15.16 6.64 5.78
CA LYS A 52 -15.64 5.64 4.79
C LYS A 52 -14.64 4.51 4.52
N LEU A 53 -13.35 4.74 4.81
CA LEU A 53 -12.26 3.76 4.68
C LEU A 53 -11.88 3.14 6.04
N SER A 54 -12.75 3.23 7.05
CA SER A 54 -12.52 2.62 8.35
C SER A 54 -12.30 1.11 8.19
N GLY A 55 -11.14 0.63 8.65
CA GLY A 55 -10.69 -0.76 8.48
C GLY A 55 -9.51 -0.90 7.52
N ALA A 56 -9.27 0.09 6.66
CA ALA A 56 -8.08 0.17 5.83
C ALA A 56 -6.93 0.89 6.53
N TRP A 57 -5.74 0.71 5.97
CA TRP A 57 -4.49 1.28 6.42
C TRP A 57 -3.83 2.03 5.28
N ALA A 58 -2.97 2.99 5.62
CA ALA A 58 -2.11 3.64 4.66
C ALA A 58 -0.67 3.76 5.16
N CYS A 59 0.28 3.59 4.25
CA CYS A 59 1.69 3.88 4.49
C CYS A 59 2.22 4.91 3.48
N SER A 60 3.25 5.64 3.88
CA SER A 60 3.85 6.71 3.08
C SER A 60 5.02 6.19 2.26
N VAL A 61 4.99 6.45 0.96
CA VAL A 61 6.12 6.20 0.04
C VAL A 61 7.05 7.40 0.02
N GLU A 62 6.47 8.58 -0.17
CA GLU A 62 7.11 9.90 -0.13
C GLU A 62 6.09 10.92 0.43
N TYR A 63 6.43 12.22 0.49
CA TYR A 63 5.61 13.26 1.10
C TYR A 63 4.18 13.31 0.54
N ASP A 64 4.02 13.10 -0.76
CA ASP A 64 2.74 13.19 -1.45
C ASP A 64 2.17 11.84 -1.88
N CYS A 65 2.85 10.69 -1.69
CA CYS A 65 2.43 9.39 -2.25
C CYS A 65 2.17 8.35 -1.16
N ARG A 66 0.98 7.73 -1.19
CA ARG A 66 0.53 6.74 -0.21
C ARG A 66 0.06 5.46 -0.85
N ILE A 67 0.32 4.35 -0.17
CA ILE A 67 -0.22 3.03 -0.48
C ILE A 67 -1.31 2.73 0.52
N VAL A 68 -2.50 2.38 0.03
CA VAL A 68 -3.66 1.96 0.83
C VAL A 68 -3.77 0.45 0.78
N PHE A 69 -4.00 -0.16 1.94
CA PHE A 69 -4.09 -1.61 2.05
C PHE A 69 -4.94 -2.08 3.22
N CYS A 70 -5.33 -3.35 3.21
CA CYS A 70 -5.95 -4.04 4.33
C CYS A 70 -5.17 -5.31 4.68
N PHE A 71 -5.25 -5.73 5.93
CA PHE A 71 -4.84 -7.06 6.36
C PHE A 71 -6.03 -8.00 6.20
N GLU A 72 -5.83 -9.10 5.51
CA GLU A 72 -6.86 -10.12 5.26
C GLU A 72 -6.28 -11.49 5.60
N GLN A 73 -7.07 -12.34 6.25
CA GLN A 73 -6.66 -13.72 6.49
C GLN A 73 -7.06 -14.58 5.30
N ASN A 74 -6.08 -15.27 4.72
CA ASN A 74 -6.35 -16.28 3.70
C ASN A 74 -7.05 -17.49 4.34
N GLN A 75 -8.24 -17.85 3.86
CA GLN A 75 -9.05 -18.92 4.45
C GLN A 75 -8.47 -20.32 4.23
N GLU A 76 -7.65 -20.53 3.20
CA GLU A 76 -7.05 -21.82 2.89
C GLU A 76 -5.74 -22.04 3.67
N THR A 77 -4.89 -21.01 3.71
CA THR A 77 -3.57 -21.11 4.35
C THR A 77 -3.57 -20.66 5.81
N LEU A 78 -4.65 -20.01 6.26
CA LEU A 78 -4.79 -19.33 7.56
C LEU A 78 -3.73 -18.26 7.83
N GLN A 79 -2.98 -17.85 6.80
CA GLN A 79 -1.95 -16.82 6.89
C GLN A 79 -2.54 -15.43 6.65
N GLU A 80 -1.99 -14.43 7.32
CA GLU A 80 -2.27 -13.04 7.02
C GLU A 80 -1.64 -12.65 5.68
N GLU A 81 -2.40 -11.96 4.85
CA GLU A 81 -1.99 -11.37 3.58
C GLU A 81 -2.30 -9.86 3.63
N ILE A 82 -1.54 -9.08 2.86
CA ILE A 82 -1.77 -7.64 2.72
C ILE A 82 -2.36 -7.40 1.34
N ASN A 83 -3.61 -6.93 1.31
CA ASN A 83 -4.31 -6.59 0.09
C ASN A 83 -4.11 -5.11 -0.23
N LEU A 84 -3.39 -4.83 -1.30
CA LEU A 84 -3.07 -3.48 -1.79
C LEU A 84 -4.25 -2.95 -2.60
N ILE A 85 -4.96 -1.98 -2.04
CA ILE A 85 -6.22 -1.46 -2.56
C ILE A 85 -5.97 -0.34 -3.57
N ASP A 86 -5.12 0.62 -3.22
CA ASP A 86 -4.84 1.76 -4.08
C ASP A 86 -3.47 2.38 -3.79
N ILE A 87 -2.98 3.18 -4.73
CA ILE A 87 -1.79 4.01 -4.56
C ILE A 87 -2.04 5.36 -5.23
N GLY A 88 -1.82 6.44 -4.50
CA GLY A 88 -2.20 7.76 -4.97
C GLY A 88 -1.64 8.87 -4.12
N THR A 89 -1.98 10.10 -4.47
CA THR A 89 -1.58 11.24 -3.66
C THR A 89 -2.35 11.34 -2.35
N HIS A 90 -1.91 12.18 -1.42
CA HIS A 90 -2.65 12.48 -0.19
C HIS A 90 -4.13 12.78 -0.48
N ASP A 91 -4.40 13.72 -1.40
CA ASP A 91 -5.74 14.19 -1.79
C ASP A 91 -6.52 13.19 -2.66
N GLN A 92 -5.87 12.17 -3.22
CA GLN A 92 -6.54 11.12 -3.98
C GLN A 92 -6.98 9.95 -3.10
N VAL A 93 -6.30 9.78 -1.96
CA VAL A 93 -6.52 8.67 -1.01
C VAL A 93 -7.45 9.08 0.14
N TYR A 94 -7.50 10.38 0.48
CA TYR A 94 -8.36 10.97 1.52
C TYR A 94 -9.42 11.87 0.91
#